data_AF-A0A356WF86-F1
#
_entry.id   AF-A0A356WF86-F1
#
_cell.length_a   1.000
_cell.length_b   1.000
_cell.length_c   1.000
_cell.angle_alpha   90.00
_cell.angle_beta   90.00
_cell.angle_gamma   90.00
#
_symmetry.space_group_name_H-M   'P 1'
#
loop_
_entity.id
_entity.type
_entity.pdbx_description
1 polymer ?
#
loop_
_entity_poly.entity_id
_entity_poly.type
_entity_poly.pdbx_seq_one_letter_code
_entity_poly.pdbx_strand_id
1 'polypeptide(L)'
;GATGATGASGGYPASMEIVNITSTHTLMLTDIGKLLVSRSGTVVTVPTNATVALAVGARIDFAVYSSFLYFDPASGVTLNADTSRVEVDTGTFQVATLVKIATNEWVLLKTVDES
;
A
#
# COMPACT_ATOMS: atom_id res chain seq x y z
N GLY A 1 15.32 -39.43 -9.65
CA GLY A 1 13.94 -38.98 -9.38
C GLY A 1 13.79 -37.58 -9.91
N ALA A 2 12.65 -37.24 -10.51
CA ALA A 2 12.43 -35.94 -11.14
C ALA A 2 12.55 -34.79 -10.12
N THR A 3 13.35 -33.79 -10.45
CA THR A 3 13.36 -32.50 -9.74
C THR A 3 11.97 -31.88 -9.88
N GLY A 4 11.25 -31.73 -8.77
CA GLY A 4 9.94 -31.06 -8.75
C GLY A 4 10.09 -29.60 -9.19
N ALA A 5 8.99 -28.99 -9.66
CA ALA A 5 8.99 -27.59 -10.02
C ALA A 5 9.30 -26.73 -8.78
N THR A 6 10.51 -26.20 -8.69
CA THR A 6 10.79 -25.05 -7.83
C THR A 6 10.02 -23.88 -8.44
N GLY A 7 8.79 -23.66 -7.96
CA GLY A 7 8.10 -22.39 -8.19
C GLY A 7 9.01 -21.23 -7.80
N ALA A 8 8.78 -20.05 -8.38
CA ALA A 8 9.53 -18.86 -8.01
C ALA A 8 9.49 -18.72 -6.48
N SER A 9 10.65 -18.82 -5.83
CA SER A 9 10.75 -18.60 -4.39
C SER A 9 10.32 -17.17 -4.15
N GLY A 10 9.16 -16.97 -3.50
CA GLY A 10 8.69 -15.66 -3.09
C GLY A 10 9.66 -15.13 -2.04
N GLY A 11 10.67 -14.39 -2.48
CA GLY A 11 11.65 -13.74 -1.62
C GLY A 11 11.41 -12.24 -1.63
N TYR A 12 11.38 -11.63 -0.45
CA TYR A 12 11.59 -10.19 -0.38
C TYR A 12 13.03 -9.90 -0.82
N PRO A 13 13.27 -8.87 -1.64
CA PRO A 13 14.63 -8.49 -1.99
C PRO A 13 15.42 -8.15 -0.72
N ALA A 14 16.75 -8.36 -0.75
CA ALA A 14 17.63 -8.04 0.38
C ALA A 14 17.56 -6.55 0.78
N SER A 15 17.11 -5.68 -0.14
CA SER A 15 16.80 -4.28 0.09
C SER A 15 15.46 -3.92 -0.53
N MET A 16 14.71 -3.06 0.14
CA MET A 16 13.46 -2.50 -0.36
C MET A 16 13.72 -1.38 -1.38
N GLU A 17 12.97 -1.36 -2.48
CA GLU A 17 13.01 -0.22 -3.40
C GLU A 17 12.20 0.96 -2.82
N ILE A 18 12.76 2.17 -2.93
CA ILE A 18 12.14 3.41 -2.43
C ILE A 18 11.76 4.28 -3.63
N VAL A 19 10.49 4.67 -3.70
CA VAL A 19 9.95 5.48 -4.81
C VAL A 19 9.25 6.71 -4.26
N ASN A 20 9.54 7.88 -4.84
CA ASN A 20 8.77 9.09 -4.56
C ASN A 20 7.49 9.09 -5.37
N ILE A 21 6.37 9.30 -4.69
CA ILE A 21 5.07 9.46 -5.33
C ILE A 21 4.68 10.93 -5.37
N THR A 22 3.84 11.28 -6.35
CA THR A 22 3.39 12.66 -6.59
C THR A 22 2.10 12.96 -5.84
N SER A 23 1.49 14.14 -6.05
CA SER A 23 0.23 14.54 -5.41
C SER A 23 -0.90 13.52 -5.55
N THR A 24 -0.88 12.69 -6.59
CA THR A 24 -1.79 11.56 -6.79
C THR A 24 -0.98 10.33 -7.20
N HIS A 25 -1.40 9.14 -6.75
CA HIS A 25 -0.79 7.88 -7.14
C HIS A 25 -1.83 6.76 -7.19
N THR A 26 -2.04 6.13 -8.34
CA THR A 26 -2.88 4.92 -8.43
C THR A 26 -1.99 3.70 -8.29
N LEU A 27 -2.35 2.79 -7.38
CA LEU A 27 -1.55 1.58 -7.14
C LEU A 27 -1.45 0.72 -8.40
N MET A 28 -0.25 0.21 -8.67
CA MET A 28 0.06 -0.64 -9.81
C MET A 28 0.86 -1.87 -9.39
N LEU A 29 0.95 -2.89 -10.26
CA LEU A 29 1.65 -4.15 -9.96
C LEU A 29 3.11 -3.92 -9.54
N THR A 30 3.74 -2.87 -10.10
CA THR A 30 5.13 -2.53 -9.81
C THR A 30 5.34 -1.87 -8.46
N ASP A 31 4.29 -1.61 -7.67
CA ASP A 31 4.43 -1.02 -6.33
C ASP A 31 4.59 -2.09 -5.24
N ILE A 32 4.27 -3.36 -5.55
CA ILE A 32 4.34 -4.45 -4.59
C ILE A 32 5.75 -4.58 -4.03
N GLY A 33 5.86 -4.60 -2.70
CA GLY A 33 7.11 -4.74 -1.97
C GLY A 33 7.96 -3.47 -1.92
N LYS A 34 7.44 -2.31 -2.36
CA LYS A 34 8.15 -1.02 -2.33
C LYS A 34 7.71 -0.13 -1.17
N LEU A 35 8.60 0.80 -0.82
CA LEU A 35 8.30 1.93 0.06
C LEU A 35 7.96 3.13 -0.81
N LEU A 36 6.68 3.52 -0.83
CA LEU A 36 6.21 4.71 -1.52
C LEU A 36 6.27 5.92 -0.58
N VAL A 37 7.01 6.96 -0.98
CA VAL A 37 7.28 8.13 -0.13
C VAL A 37 6.50 9.35 -0.62
N SER A 38 5.55 9.81 0.19
CA SER A 38 4.85 11.09 0.00
C SER A 38 5.69 12.23 0.60
N ARG A 39 6.06 13.21 -0.21
CA ARG A 39 6.90 14.36 0.22
C ARG A 39 6.19 15.71 0.24
N SER A 40 4.95 15.77 -0.24
CA SER A 40 4.21 17.02 -0.41
C SER A 40 2.71 16.87 -0.24
N GLY A 41 2.25 15.77 0.34
CA GLY A 41 0.84 15.38 0.30
C GLY A 41 0.54 14.50 -0.90
N THR A 42 -0.09 13.34 -0.67
CA THR A 42 -0.45 12.39 -1.74
C THR A 42 -1.83 11.78 -1.49
N VAL A 43 -2.65 11.71 -2.53
CA VAL A 43 -3.85 10.87 -2.59
C VAL A 43 -3.52 9.57 -3.32
N VAL A 44 -3.65 8.44 -2.63
CA VAL A 44 -3.39 7.10 -3.16
C VAL A 44 -4.71 6.44 -3.55
N THR A 45 -4.94 6.21 -4.83
CA THR A 45 -6.11 5.47 -5.29
C THR A 45 -5.87 3.97 -5.18
N VAL A 46 -6.73 3.27 -4.43
CA VAL A 46 -6.72 1.79 -4.37
C VAL A 46 -7.64 1.26 -5.48
N PRO A 47 -7.11 0.67 -6.55
CA PRO A 47 -7.91 0.24 -7.70
C PRO A 47 -8.73 -1.02 -7.39
N THR A 48 -9.77 -1.24 -8.20
CA THR A 48 -10.47 -2.53 -8.20
C THR A 48 -9.55 -3.64 -8.72
N ASN A 49 -9.80 -4.88 -8.31
CA ASN A 49 -9.08 -6.05 -8.81
C ASN A 49 -9.27 -6.27 -10.32
N ALA A 50 -10.38 -5.79 -10.89
CA ALA A 50 -10.65 -5.88 -12.32
C ALA A 50 -9.77 -4.93 -13.15
N THR A 51 -9.43 -3.75 -12.60
CA THR A 51 -8.58 -2.75 -13.26
C THR A 51 -7.09 -3.03 -13.02
N VAL A 52 -6.72 -3.46 -11.80
CA VAL A 52 -5.34 -3.77 -11.44
C VAL A 52 -5.35 -5.01 -10.52
N ALA A 53 -4.95 -6.16 -11.07
CA ALA A 53 -5.01 -7.45 -10.39
C ALA A 53 -3.84 -7.68 -9.42
N LEU A 54 -3.71 -6.82 -8.40
CA LEU A 54 -2.78 -7.03 -7.28
C LEU A 54 -3.17 -8.32 -6.54
N ALA A 55 -2.24 -9.24 -6.30
CA ALA A 55 -2.54 -10.52 -5.64
C ALA A 55 -2.96 -10.33 -4.16
N VAL A 56 -3.79 -11.24 -3.63
CA VAL A 56 -3.99 -11.33 -2.17
C VAL A 56 -2.63 -11.60 -1.51
N GLY A 57 -2.33 -10.89 -0.42
CA GLY A 57 -1.00 -10.88 0.20
C GLY A 57 -0.04 -9.84 -0.38
N ALA A 58 -0.44 -9.09 -1.42
CA ALA A 58 0.33 -7.91 -1.86
C ALA A 58 0.45 -6.91 -0.71
N ARG A 59 1.70 -6.51 -0.43
CA ARG A 59 2.05 -5.52 0.58
C ARG A 59 2.74 -4.34 -0.08
N ILE A 60 2.35 -3.14 0.31
CA ILE A 60 2.99 -1.88 -0.09
C ILE A 60 3.16 -1.07 1.19
N ASP A 61 4.37 -0.59 1.44
CA ASP A 61 4.63 0.30 2.58
C ASP A 61 4.67 1.74 2.10
N PHE A 62 4.30 2.65 2.99
CA PHE A 62 4.20 4.07 2.74
C PHE A 62 4.93 4.85 3.81
N ALA A 63 5.64 5.89 3.41
CA ALA A 63 6.20 6.88 4.33
C ALA A 63 5.64 8.27 4.00
N VAL A 64 5.19 8.98 5.03
CA VAL A 64 4.85 10.40 4.97
C VAL A 64 6.07 11.17 5.42
N TYR A 65 6.80 11.77 4.49
CA TYR A 65 7.89 12.66 4.84
C TYR A 65 7.33 13.99 5.39
N SER A 66 6.27 14.52 4.76
CA SER A 66 5.56 15.71 5.22
C SER A 66 4.16 15.81 4.63
N SER A 67 3.34 16.69 5.23
CA SER A 67 1.94 16.94 4.85
C SER A 67 1.04 15.73 5.14
N PHE A 68 0.30 15.23 4.16
CA PHE A 68 -0.69 14.16 4.35
C PHE A 68 -0.41 12.94 3.46
N LEU A 69 -1.05 11.83 3.82
CA LEU A 69 -1.23 10.68 2.94
C LEU A 69 -2.64 10.14 3.11
N TYR A 70 -3.43 10.23 2.05
CA TYR A 70 -4.83 9.84 2.02
C TYR A 70 -5.04 8.67 1.07
N PHE A 71 -5.84 7.69 1.47
CA PHE A 71 -6.22 6.56 0.63
C PHE A 71 -7.64 6.73 0.09
N ASP A 72 -7.80 6.69 -1.22
CA ASP A 72 -9.08 6.82 -1.91
C ASP A 72 -9.43 5.50 -2.61
N PRO A 73 -10.11 4.56 -1.93
CA PRO A 73 -10.50 3.31 -2.54
C PRO A 73 -11.54 3.53 -3.65
N ALA A 74 -11.31 2.93 -4.82
CA ALA A 74 -12.30 2.94 -5.89
C ALA A 74 -13.63 2.30 -5.43
N SER A 75 -14.73 2.64 -6.09
CA SER A 75 -16.04 2.08 -5.77
C SER A 75 -16.01 0.54 -5.78
N GLY A 76 -16.57 -0.08 -4.73
CA GLY A 76 -16.56 -1.53 -4.54
C GLY A 76 -15.28 -2.09 -3.92
N VAL A 77 -14.31 -1.23 -3.56
CA VAL A 77 -13.16 -1.60 -2.74
C VAL A 77 -13.45 -1.30 -1.26
N THR A 78 -13.28 -2.31 -0.42
CA THR A 78 -13.34 -2.20 1.04
C THR A 78 -11.93 -1.94 1.58
N LEU A 79 -11.78 -0.85 2.33
CA LEU A 79 -10.55 -0.51 3.04
C LEU A 79 -10.82 -0.55 4.55
N ASN A 80 -10.27 -1.57 5.22
CA ASN A 80 -10.38 -1.74 6.67
C ASN A 80 -9.29 -0.90 7.37
N ALA A 81 -9.68 0.03 8.24
CA ALA A 81 -8.80 0.89 9.03
C ALA A 81 -9.38 1.15 10.43
N ASP A 82 -8.53 1.45 11.42
CA ASP A 82 -8.90 1.63 12.85
C ASP A 82 -9.80 2.86 13.10
N THR A 83 -9.73 3.86 12.23
CA THR A 83 -10.66 4.99 12.21
C THR A 83 -11.33 5.06 10.83
N SER A 84 -12.53 5.65 10.75
CA SER A 84 -13.16 5.98 9.46
C SER A 84 -12.31 6.91 8.59
N ARG A 85 -11.19 7.44 9.12
CA ARG A 85 -10.18 8.16 8.35
C ARG A 85 -9.27 7.17 7.63
N VAL A 86 -9.41 7.19 6.32
CA VAL A 86 -8.46 6.62 5.34
C VAL A 86 -7.17 7.46 5.21
N GLU A 87 -6.82 8.23 6.24
CA GLU A 87 -5.68 9.14 6.26
C GLU A 87 -4.65 8.64 7.27
N VAL A 88 -3.39 8.58 6.85
CA VAL A 88 -2.24 8.44 7.76
C VAL A 88 -2.01 9.82 8.35
N ASP A 89 -2.01 9.91 9.68
CA ASP A 89 -2.00 11.15 10.46
C ASP A 89 -1.27 12.33 9.79
N THR A 90 -1.78 13.55 9.98
CA THR A 90 -1.31 14.80 9.37
C THR A 90 0.11 15.25 9.79
N GLY A 91 0.87 14.37 10.44
CA GLY A 91 2.23 14.60 10.90
C GLY A 91 3.30 14.34 9.83
N THR A 92 4.45 14.96 10.04
CA THR A 92 5.68 14.58 9.34
C THR A 92 6.24 13.27 9.90
N PHE A 93 6.90 12.48 9.06
CA PHE A 93 7.60 11.25 9.44
C PHE A 93 6.69 10.12 9.97
N GLN A 94 5.58 9.88 9.28
CA GLN A 94 4.66 8.76 9.58
C GLN A 94 4.90 7.56 8.64
N VAL A 95 4.42 6.39 9.04
CA VAL A 95 4.49 5.15 8.25
C VAL A 95 3.13 4.45 8.23
N ALA A 96 2.82 3.81 7.11
CA ALA A 96 1.69 2.92 7.01
C ALA A 96 2.03 1.72 6.10
N THR A 97 1.33 0.62 6.32
CA THR A 97 1.41 -0.57 5.48
C THR A 97 0.02 -0.92 5.00
N LEU A 98 -0.12 -1.06 3.68
CA LEU A 98 -1.35 -1.50 3.05
C LEU A 98 -1.17 -2.95 2.58
N VAL A 99 -2.06 -3.85 3.02
CA VAL A 99 -2.03 -5.28 2.66
C VAL A 99 -3.35 -5.70 2.06
N LYS A 100 -3.31 -6.39 0.92
CA LYS A 100 -4.52 -6.96 0.31
C LYS A 100 -4.90 -8.25 1.01
N ILE A 101 -6.10 -8.34 1.56
CA ILE A 101 -6.54 -9.50 2.35
C ILE A 101 -7.62 -10.33 1.64
N ALA A 102 -8.36 -9.75 0.70
CA ALA A 102 -9.26 -10.48 -0.20
C ALA A 102 -9.46 -9.72 -1.52
N THR A 103 -10.33 -10.24 -2.40
CA THR A 103 -10.69 -9.54 -3.64
C THR A 103 -11.37 -8.22 -3.28
N ASN A 104 -10.81 -7.11 -3.79
CA ASN A 104 -11.26 -5.75 -3.46
C ASN A 104 -11.24 -5.40 -1.96
N GLU A 105 -10.51 -6.15 -1.14
CA GLU A 105 -10.47 -5.92 0.31
C GLU A 105 -9.03 -5.75 0.80
N TRP A 106 -8.81 -4.69 1.56
CA TRP A 106 -7.50 -4.28 2.06
C TRP A 106 -7.56 -3.97 3.55
N VAL A 107 -6.43 -4.14 4.23
CA VAL A 107 -6.21 -3.61 5.58
C VAL A 107 -5.13 -2.54 5.53
N LEU A 108 -5.43 -1.38 6.11
CA LEU A 108 -4.48 -0.29 6.33
C LEU A 108 -4.01 -0.36 7.79
N LEU A 109 -2.74 -0.71 7.96
CA LEU A 109 -2.05 -0.70 9.23
C LEU A 109 -1.27 0.61 9.34
N LYS A 110 -1.60 1.43 10.34
CA LYS A 110 -0.95 2.71 10.58
C LYS A 110 -0.79 2.94 12.08
N THR A 111 0.10 3.84 12.47
CA THR A 111 0.10 4.38 13.84
C THR A 111 -1.25 5.02 14.12
N VAL A 112 -1.78 4.76 15.33
CA VAL A 112 -3.00 5.39 15.82
C VAL A 112 -2.66 6.85 16.11
N ASP A 113 -3.49 7.78 15.63
CA ASP A 113 -3.34 9.20 15.91
C ASP A 113 -3.44 9.38 17.44
N GLU A 114 -2.41 9.92 18.10
CA GLU A 114 -2.49 10.32 19.51
C GLU A 114 -3.29 11.62 19.57
N SER A 115 -4.58 11.52 19.91
CA SER A 115 -5.49 12.67 20.09
C SER A 115 -5.12 13.54 21.29
#